data_AF-A0A7V3MFV5-F1
#
_entry.id   AF-A0A7V3MFV5-F1
#
_cell.length_a   1.000
_cell.length_b   1.000
_cell.length_c   1.000
_cell.angle_alpha   90.00
_cell.angle_beta   90.00
_cell.angle_gamma   90.00
#
_symmetry.space_group_name_H-M   'P 1'
#
loop_
_entity.id
_entity.type
_entity.pdbx_description
1 polymer ?
#
loop_
_entity_poly.entity_id
_entity_poly.type
_entity_poly.pdbx_seq_one_letter_code
_entity_poly.pdbx_strand_id
1 'polypeptide(L)'
;MKPAQFDYVAARSPDDVVAALADGTTHVLAGGQSLVLEMNFRSVRPRRLVDINGVAGFGDIALDPAVLRVGPLVRHRAFESDAVPGPLGVLLRRV
;
A
#
# COMPACT_ATOMS: atom_id res chain seq x y z
N MET A 1 -12.90 2.88 -19.59
CA MET A 1 -11.85 3.81 -20.07
C MET A 1 -10.50 3.24 -19.64
N LYS A 2 -9.43 3.32 -20.46
CA LYS A 2 -8.10 2.73 -20.16
C LYS A 2 -7.15 3.81 -19.62
N PRO A 3 -6.27 3.49 -18.65
CA PRO A 3 -5.22 4.40 -18.18
C PRO A 3 -4.31 4.90 -19.29
N ALA A 4 -3.65 6.04 -19.04
CA ALA A 4 -2.51 6.45 -19.86
C ALA A 4 -1.35 5.44 -19.72
N GLN A 5 -0.38 5.48 -20.63
CA GLN A 5 0.85 4.70 -20.48
C GLN A 5 1.66 5.20 -19.28
N PHE A 6 2.33 4.27 -18.60
CA PHE A 6 3.18 4.52 -17.45
C PHE A 6 4.31 3.49 -17.40
N ASP A 7 5.45 3.87 -16.84
CA ASP A 7 6.52 2.97 -16.42
C ASP A 7 6.09 2.21 -15.15
N TYR A 8 6.57 0.98 -15.00
CA TYR A 8 6.25 0.13 -13.85
C TYR A 8 7.52 -0.44 -13.23
N VAL A 9 7.70 -0.21 -11.93
CA VAL A 9 8.80 -0.74 -11.12
C VAL A 9 8.22 -1.70 -10.09
N ALA A 10 8.63 -2.96 -10.11
CA ALA A 10 8.27 -3.94 -9.07
C ALA A 10 9.36 -3.95 -7.99
N ALA A 11 9.12 -3.25 -6.88
CA ALA A 11 10.06 -3.18 -5.77
C ALA A 11 10.09 -4.49 -4.97
N ARG A 12 11.27 -4.86 -4.47
CA ARG A 12 11.48 -6.05 -3.63
C ARG A 12 11.98 -5.71 -2.23
N SER A 13 12.42 -4.48 -2.03
CA SER A 13 12.90 -3.96 -0.75
C SER A 13 12.42 -2.53 -0.51
N PRO A 14 12.43 -2.04 0.75
CA PRO A 14 12.15 -0.64 1.05
C PRO A 14 13.09 0.33 0.31
N ASP A 15 14.35 -0.05 0.13
CA ASP A 15 15.35 0.76 -0.58
C ASP A 15 14.98 0.93 -2.06
N ASP A 16 14.47 -0.12 -2.73
CA ASP A 16 13.95 -0.02 -4.10
C ASP A 16 12.80 1.00 -4.19
N VAL A 17 11.92 1.03 -3.18
CA VAL A 17 10.79 1.95 -3.12
C VAL A 17 11.29 3.39 -2.97
N VAL A 18 12.19 3.64 -2.01
CA VAL A 18 12.76 4.96 -1.78
C VAL A 18 13.52 5.46 -3.01
N ALA A 19 14.30 4.59 -3.65
CA ALA A 19 15.01 4.92 -4.89
C ALA A 19 14.05 5.28 -6.03
N ALA A 20 12.96 4.53 -6.19
CA ALA A 20 11.94 4.83 -7.21
C ALA A 20 11.21 6.15 -6.94
N LEU A 21 11.01 6.52 -5.67
CA LEU A 21 10.35 7.76 -5.27
C LEU A 21 11.25 9.00 -5.32
N ALA A 22 12.55 8.85 -5.57
CA ALA A 22 13.51 9.95 -5.56
C ALA A 22 13.20 11.06 -6.59
N ASP A 23 12.45 10.77 -7.65
CA ASP A 23 12.04 11.77 -8.64
C ASP A 23 10.87 12.65 -8.20
N GLY A 24 10.22 12.34 -7.06
CA GLY A 24 9.10 13.09 -6.50
C GLY A 24 7.79 13.05 -7.29
N THR A 25 7.74 12.30 -8.40
CA THR A 25 6.59 12.21 -9.30
C THR A 25 6.04 10.78 -9.45
N THR A 26 6.84 9.78 -9.07
CA THR A 26 6.45 8.37 -9.03
C THR A 26 5.36 8.15 -7.99
N HIS A 27 4.30 7.44 -8.39
CA HIS A 27 3.20 7.09 -7.49
C HIS A 27 3.36 5.67 -6.97
N VAL A 28 2.94 5.42 -5.73
CA VAL A 28 2.98 4.10 -5.10
C VAL A 28 1.74 3.29 -5.48
N LEU A 29 1.94 2.09 -5.99
CA LEU A 29 0.88 1.10 -6.19
C LEU A 29 0.88 0.09 -5.03
N ALA A 30 -0.11 0.23 -4.15
CA ALA A 30 -0.42 -0.74 -3.09
C ALA A 30 -1.58 -1.65 -3.53
N GLY A 31 -2.73 -1.63 -2.84
CA GLY A 31 -3.92 -2.40 -3.22
C GLY A 31 -4.69 -1.90 -4.44
N GLY A 32 -4.31 -0.75 -5.00
CA GLY A 32 -4.85 -0.20 -6.24
C GLY A 32 -6.30 0.29 -6.21
N GLN A 33 -7.02 0.16 -5.09
CA GLN A 33 -8.47 0.45 -5.04
C GLN A 33 -8.82 1.94 -5.22
N SER A 34 -7.90 2.86 -4.95
CA SER A 34 -8.09 4.29 -5.23
C SER A 34 -7.36 4.69 -6.52
N LEU A 35 -6.03 4.50 -6.56
CA LEU A 35 -5.18 4.98 -7.65
C LEU A 35 -5.57 4.41 -9.02
N VAL A 36 -5.88 3.11 -9.13
CA VAL A 36 -6.23 2.51 -10.43
C VAL A 36 -7.56 3.05 -10.94
N LEU A 37 -8.52 3.33 -10.05
CA LEU A 37 -9.78 3.97 -10.43
C LEU A 37 -9.52 5.40 -10.95
N GLU A 38 -8.73 6.20 -10.24
CA GLU A 38 -8.37 7.56 -10.67
C GLU A 38 -7.62 7.57 -12.01
N MET A 39 -6.74 6.60 -12.23
CA MET A 39 -6.05 6.40 -13.51
C MET A 39 -7.00 5.99 -14.64
N ASN A 40 -7.98 5.12 -14.35
CA ASN A 40 -9.01 4.73 -15.31
C ASN A 40 -9.86 5.92 -15.74
N PHE A 41 -10.19 6.84 -14.82
CA PHE A 41 -10.89 8.10 -15.12
C PHE A 41 -9.98 9.21 -15.64
N ARG A 42 -8.66 9.00 -15.66
CA ARG A 42 -7.63 9.95 -16.11
C ARG A 42 -7.56 11.25 -15.29
N SER A 43 -8.07 11.23 -14.06
CA SER A 43 -7.92 12.30 -13.07
C SER A 43 -6.49 12.38 -12.55
N VAL A 44 -5.81 11.23 -12.47
CA VAL A 44 -4.37 11.11 -12.19
C VAL A 44 -3.69 10.42 -13.37
N ARG A 45 -2.50 10.90 -13.75
CA ARG A 45 -1.74 10.40 -14.91
C ARG A 45 -0.25 10.26 -14.54
N PRO A 46 0.09 9.27 -13.70
CA PRO A 46 1.46 9.09 -13.27
C PRO A 46 2.31 8.64 -14.46
N ARG A 47 3.51 9.18 -14.59
CA ARG A 47 4.48 8.71 -15.60
C ARG A 47 5.11 7.38 -15.18
N ARG A 48 5.20 7.12 -13.88
CA ARG A 48 5.79 5.93 -13.29
C ARG A 48 5.02 5.50 -12.05
N LEU A 49 4.87 4.19 -11.90
CA LEU A 49 4.40 3.54 -10.69
C LEU A 49 5.52 2.69 -10.08
N VAL A 50 5.60 2.71 -8.75
CA VAL A 50 6.33 1.70 -7.98
C VAL A 50 5.34 0.80 -7.25
N ASP A 51 5.31 -0.47 -7.62
CA ASP A 51 4.52 -1.50 -6.97
C ASP A 51 5.29 -2.06 -5.77
N ILE A 52 4.67 -1.95 -4.60
CA ILE A 52 5.26 -2.38 -3.33
C ILE A 52 4.80 -3.78 -2.91
N ASN A 53 3.90 -4.43 -3.64
CA ASN A 53 3.32 -5.74 -3.28
C ASN A 53 4.35 -6.87 -3.17
N GLY A 54 5.55 -6.69 -3.74
CA GLY A 54 6.68 -7.62 -3.63
C GLY A 54 7.65 -7.35 -2.48
N VAL A 55 7.44 -6.28 -1.68
CA VAL A 55 8.37 -5.89 -0.61
C VAL A 55 8.13 -6.74 0.64
N ALA A 56 9.18 -7.46 1.07
CA ALA A 56 9.13 -8.29 2.26
C ALA A 56 8.82 -7.46 3.53
N GLY A 57 7.99 -8.00 4.41
CA GLY A 57 7.61 -7.37 5.68
C GLY A 57 6.54 -6.28 5.59
N PHE A 58 6.20 -5.79 4.38
CA PHE A 58 5.17 -4.75 4.24
C PHE A 58 3.75 -5.26 4.52
N GLY A 59 3.53 -6.57 4.43
CA GLY A 59 2.24 -7.21 4.75
C GLY A 59 2.09 -7.62 6.22
N ASP A 60 3.08 -7.33 7.07
CA ASP A 60 3.12 -7.86 8.43
C ASP A 60 2.32 -6.99 9.40
N ILE A 61 1.76 -7.65 10.41
CA ILE A 61 1.18 -7.01 11.59
C ILE A 61 1.86 -7.59 12.83
N ALA A 62 2.30 -6.73 13.74
CA ALA A 62 3.00 -7.14 14.95
C ALA A 62 2.50 -6.35 16.15
N LEU A 63 2.28 -7.05 17.26
CA LEU A 63 1.97 -6.43 18.54
C LEU A 63 3.19 -6.52 19.45
N ASP A 64 3.80 -5.37 19.71
CA ASP A 64 4.71 -5.18 20.84
C ASP A 64 3.88 -4.78 22.08
N PRO A 65 4.41 -4.92 23.31
CA PRO A 65 3.61 -4.81 24.55
C PRO A 65 2.66 -3.60 24.67
N ALA A 66 2.95 -2.49 23.98
CA ALA A 66 2.10 -1.31 23.92
C ALA A 66 1.88 -0.74 22.50
N VAL A 67 2.42 -1.37 21.45
CA VAL A 67 2.42 -0.80 20.09
C VAL A 67 1.96 -1.84 19.08
N LEU A 68 0.92 -1.51 18.34
CA LEU A 68 0.54 -2.25 17.15
C LEU A 68 1.27 -1.67 15.94
N ARG A 69 2.16 -2.45 15.34
CA ARG A 69 2.79 -2.14 14.06
C ARG A 69 1.96 -2.74 12.93
N VAL A 70 1.50 -1.90 12.02
CA VAL A 70 0.71 -2.28 10.85
C VAL A 70 1.52 -1.95 9.62
N GLY A 71 1.89 -2.97 8.84
CA GLY A 71 2.58 -2.80 7.58
C GLY A 71 1.70 -2.12 6.50
N PRO A 72 2.31 -1.42 5.53
CA PRO A 72 1.59 -0.67 4.50
C PRO A 72 0.77 -1.53 3.53
N LEU A 73 0.98 -2.85 3.52
CA LEU A 73 0.22 -3.83 2.71
C LEU A 73 -0.68 -4.74 3.53
N VAL A 74 -0.85 -4.47 4.84
CA VAL A 74 -1.90 -5.12 5.61
C VAL A 74 -3.25 -4.75 4.99
N ARG A 75 -3.98 -5.75 4.52
CA ARG A 75 -5.30 -5.56 3.89
C ARG A 75 -6.34 -5.28 4.97
N HIS A 76 -7.37 -4.48 4.65
CA HIS A 76 -8.52 -4.24 5.55
C HIS A 76 -9.12 -5.53 6.11
N ARG A 77 -9.19 -6.58 5.29
CA ARG A 77 -9.64 -7.92 5.70
C ARG A 77 -8.93 -8.48 6.94
N ALA A 78 -7.66 -8.15 7.19
CA ALA A 78 -6.94 -8.60 8.38
C ALA A 78 -7.63 -8.14 9.67
N PHE A 79 -8.30 -6.99 9.63
CA PHE A 79 -9.03 -6.44 10.75
C PHE A 79 -10.45 -6.96 10.86
N GLU A 80 -11.05 -7.59 9.85
CA GLU A 80 -12.44 -8.09 9.90
C GLU A 80 -12.70 -9.19 10.97
N SER A 81 -11.63 -9.72 11.58
CA SER A 81 -11.69 -10.77 12.60
C SER A 81 -11.13 -10.32 13.96
N ASP A 82 -11.24 -11.16 14.98
CA ASP A 82 -10.62 -10.93 16.29
C ASP A 82 -9.10 -11.21 16.32
N ALA A 83 -8.48 -11.49 15.16
CA ALA A 83 -7.06 -11.81 15.08
C ALA A 83 -6.13 -10.64 15.48
N VAL A 84 -6.60 -9.39 15.37
CA VAL A 84 -5.84 -8.22 15.78
C VAL A 84 -6.37 -7.71 17.14
N PRO A 85 -5.60 -7.88 18.22
CA PRO A 85 -6.05 -7.53 19.55
C PRO A 85 -5.95 -6.01 19.84
N GLY A 86 -6.52 -5.62 20.97
CA GLY A 86 -6.38 -4.27 21.51
C GLY A 86 -7.31 -3.23 20.88
N PRO A 87 -7.31 -2.00 21.42
CA PRO A 87 -8.28 -0.97 21.03
C PRO A 87 -8.24 -0.61 19.54
N LEU A 88 -7.05 -0.60 18.94
CA LEU A 88 -6.89 -0.26 17.52
C LEU A 88 -7.43 -1.37 16.60
N GLY A 89 -7.21 -2.65 16.93
CA GLY A 89 -7.81 -3.77 16.20
C GLY A 89 -9.33 -3.80 16.31
N VAL A 90 -9.88 -3.40 17.48
CA VAL A 90 -11.34 -3.21 17.65
C VAL A 90 -11.86 -2.04 16.81
N LEU A 91 -11.12 -0.93 16.73
CA LEU A 91 -11.52 0.24 15.96
C LEU A 91 -11.54 -0.04 14.46
N LEU A 92 -10.46 -0.60 13.92
CA LEU A 92 -10.28 -0.85 12.48
C LEU A 92 -11.25 -1.89 11.91
N ARG A 93 -11.99 -2.62 12.76
CA ARG A 93 -13.12 -3.47 12.34
C ARG A 93 -14.32 -2.72 11.78
N ARG A 94 -14.47 -1.45 12.14
CA ARG A 94 -15.66 -0.65 11.83
C ARG A 94 -15.45 0.33 10.68
N VAL A 95 -14.25 0.36 10.11
CA VAL A 95 -13.80 1.28 9.06
C VAL A 95 -13.54 0.48 7.79
#